data_AF-A0A847GP89-F1
#
_entry.id   AF-A0A847GP89-F1
#
_cell.length_a   1.000
_cell.length_b   1.000
_cell.length_c   1.000
_cell.angle_alpha   90.00
_cell.angle_beta   90.00
_cell.angle_gamma   90.00
#
_symmetry.space_group_name_H-M   'P 1'
#
loop_
_entity.id
_entity.type
_entity.pdbx_description
1 polymer ?
#
loop_
_entity_poly.entity_id
_entity_poly.type
_entity_poly.pdbx_seq_one_letter_code
_entity_poly.pdbx_strand_id
1 'polypeptide(L)' 'MTVWRVWDEAVAWFALRSGRFEPLPLAEGVYRSEVFPGLWLEPAAVVRGDVAEVVRVLQQGLASPAHAAFVARCQNV' A
#
# COMPACT_ATOMS: atom_id res chain seq x y z
N MET A 1 -3.97 -1.31 8.52
CA MET A 1 -3.13 -0.68 9.55
C MET A 1 -1.68 -0.94 9.20
N THR A 2 -0.83 0.09 9.16
CA THR A 2 0.61 -0.04 8.87
C THR A 2 1.36 -0.03 10.19
N VAL A 3 2.29 -0.98 10.36
CA VAL A 3 3.11 -1.12 11.58
C VAL A 3 4.58 -1.00 11.19
N TRP A 4 5.33 -0.21 11.95
CA TRP A 4 6.77 -0.08 11.81
C TRP A 4 7.45 -0.99 12.84
N ARG A 5 8.23 -1.97 12.38
CA ARG A 5 9.03 -2.86 13.22
C ARG A 5 10.42 -2.26 13.36
N VAL A 6 10.62 -1.46 14.41
CA VAL A 6 11.83 -0.64 14.63
C VAL A 6 13.11 -1.49 14.64
N TRP A 7 13.09 -2.63 15.34
CA TRP A 7 14.26 -3.51 15.47
C TRP A 7 14.60 -4.29 14.19
N ASP A 8 13.61 -4.48 13.33
CA ASP A 8 13.75 -5.25 12.11
C ASP A 8 13.89 -4.37 10.87
N GLU A 9 13.90 -3.04 11.07
CA GLU A 9 13.89 -2.06 9.99
C GLU A 9 12.89 -2.45 8.89
N ALA A 10 11.67 -2.81 9.30
CA ALA A 10 10.69 -3.38 8.41
C ALA A 10 9.33 -2.73 8.60
N VAL A 11 8.65 -2.47 7.48
CA VAL A 11 7.25 -2.05 7.47
C VAL A 11 6.40 -3.27 7.16
N ALA A 12 5.39 -3.51 7.99
CA ALA A 12 4.39 -4.54 7.74
C ALA A 12 3.00 -3.89 7.62
N TRP A 13 2.28 -4.24 6.57
CA TRP A 13 0.91 -3.79 6.37
C TRP A 13 -0.05 -4.91 6.75
N PHE A 14 -1.07 -4.60 7.54
CA PHE A 14 -2.14 -5.53 7.90
C PHE A 14 -3.50 -5.07 7.38
N ALA A 15 -4.27 -6.02 6.85
CA ALA A 15 -5.69 -5.86 6.53
C ALA A 15 -6.54 -6.43 7.66
N LEU A 16 -7.68 -5.80 7.96
CA LEU A 16 -8.66 -6.36 8.89
C LEU A 16 -9.59 -7.28 8.11
N ARG A 17 -9.51 -8.59 8.35
CA ARG A 17 -10.39 -9.60 7.75
C ARG A 17 -11.07 -10.40 8.84
N SER A 18 -12.40 -10.50 8.77
CA SER A 18 -13.18 -11.32 9.71
C SER A 18 -12.83 -11.05 11.19
N GLY A 19 -12.58 -9.78 11.55
CA GLY A 19 -12.22 -9.37 12.90
C GLY A 19 -10.76 -9.63 13.32
N ARG A 20 -9.89 -10.08 12.40
CA ARG A 20 -8.48 -10.37 12.66
C ARG A 20 -7.58 -9.51 11.77
N PHE A 21 -6.45 -9.06 12.32
CA PHE A 21 -5.41 -8.43 11.53
C PHE A 21 -4.57 -9.51 10.86
N GLU A 22 -4.61 -9.54 9.53
CA GLU A 22 -3.83 -10.45 8.71
C GLU A 22 -2.78 -9.65 7.93
N PRO A 23 -1.53 -10.13 7.85
CA PRO A 23 -0.49 -9.46 7.07
C PRO A 23 -0.90 -9.46 5.60
N LEU A 24 -0.75 -8.30 4.97
CA LEU A 24 -0.98 -8.13 3.54
C LEU A 24 0.20 -8.76 2.80
N PRO A 25 -0.04 -9.53 1.72
CA PRO A 25 1.05 -10.08 0.94
C PRO A 25 1.84 -8.97 0.26
N LEU A 26 3.17 -9.12 0.25
CA LEU A 26 4.06 -8.27 -0.52
C LEU A 26 4.20 -8.88 -1.92
N ALA A 27 3.78 -8.15 -2.94
CA ALA A 27 3.90 -8.59 -4.33
C ALA A 27 4.95 -7.73 -5.03
N GLU A 28 6.00 -8.35 -5.56
CA GLU A 28 7.08 -7.63 -6.27
C GLU A 28 7.73 -6.53 -5.41
N GLY A 29 7.83 -6.76 -4.09
CA GLY A 29 8.38 -5.77 -3.17
C GLY A 29 7.43 -4.62 -2.83
N VAL A 30 6.17 -4.64 -3.28
CA VAL A 30 5.21 -3.56 -3.05
C VAL A 30 3.97 -4.07 -2.34
N TYR A 31 3.56 -3.39 -1.28
CA TYR A 31 2.24 -3.55 -0.69
C TYR A 31 1.20 -2.82 -1.52
N ARG A 32 0.09 -3.48 -1.84
CA ARG A 32 -1.02 -2.92 -2.60
C ARG A 32 -2.28 -2.91 -1.74
N SER A 33 -2.77 -1.73 -1.36
CA SER A 33 -3.96 -1.61 -0.53
C SER A 33 -5.20 -2.21 -1.18
N GLU A 34 -5.97 -2.97 -0.40
CA GLU A 34 -7.23 -3.59 -0.84
C GLU A 34 -8.43 -2.66 -0.69
N VAL A 35 -8.36 -1.74 0.28
CA VAL A 35 -9.43 -0.77 0.57
C VAL A 35 -9.30 0.45 -0.32
N PHE A 36 -8.07 0.83 -0.66
CA PHE A 36 -7.76 1.97 -1.53
C PHE A 36 -6.97 1.48 -2.74
N PRO A 37 -7.63 0.94 -3.78
CA PRO A 37 -6.97 0.56 -5.01
C PRO A 37 -6.13 1.72 -5.56
N GLY A 38 -4.83 1.46 -5.78
CA GLY A 38 -3.85 2.44 -6.21
C GLY A 38 -2.98 3.04 -5.10
N LEU A 39 -3.31 2.83 -3.83
CA LEU A 39 -2.40 3.13 -2.72
C LEU A 39 -1.37 1.99 -2.61
N TRP A 40 -0.23 2.20 -3.24
CA TRP A 40 0.90 1.27 -3.27
C TRP A 40 2.06 1.79 -2.41
N LEU A 41 2.81 0.88 -1.79
CA LEU A 41 3.90 1.24 -0.86
C LEU A 41 5.06 0.24 -0.97
N GLU A 42 6.26 0.74 -1.21
CA GLU A 42 7.49 -0.06 -1.15
C GLU A 42 8.08 0.04 0.27
N PRO A 43 8.02 -1.02 1.09
CA PRO A 43 8.39 -0.95 2.50
C PRO A 43 9.88 -0.66 2.73
N ALA A 44 10.78 -1.08 1.84
CA ALA A 44 12.20 -0.82 1.99
C ALA A 44 12.53 0.67 1.76
N ALA A 45 11.86 1.35 0.84
CA ALA A 45 11.98 2.79 0.62
C ALA A 45 11.50 3.58 1.84
N VAL A 46 10.39 3.13 2.44
CA VAL A 46 9.88 3.71 3.68
C VAL A 46 10.90 3.59 4.81
N VAL A 47 11.51 2.42 4.96
CA VAL A 47 12.56 2.16 5.96
C VAL A 47 13.80 3.01 5.71
N ARG A 48 14.24 3.14 4.45
CA ARG A 48 15.39 3.98 4.07
C ARG A 48 15.10 5.49 4.17
N GLY A 49 13.86 5.90 4.41
CA GLY A 49 13.45 7.30 4.36
C GLY A 49 13.46 7.90 2.94
N ASP A 50 13.44 7.06 1.92
CA ASP A 50 13.48 7.47 0.51
C ASP A 50 12.08 7.90 0.04
N VAL A 51 11.73 9.14 0.35
CA VAL A 51 10.42 9.72 0.01
C VAL A 51 10.20 9.76 -1.50
N ALA A 52 11.27 9.97 -2.30
CA ALA A 52 11.15 10.01 -3.75
C ALA A 52 10.68 8.66 -4.30
N GLU A 53 11.27 7.57 -3.83
CA GLU A 53 10.88 6.21 -4.22
C GLU A 53 9.48 5.85 -3.72
N VAL A 54 9.14 6.23 -2.48
CA VAL A 54 7.77 6.05 -1.94
C VAL A 54 6.73 6.75 -2.82
N VAL A 55 6.98 8.00 -3.21
CA VAL A 55 6.07 8.76 -4.09
C VAL A 55 6.03 8.15 -5.49
N ARG A 56 7.17 7.69 -6.03
CA ARG A 56 7.23 7.04 -7.34
C ARG A 56 6.36 5.78 -7.38
N VAL A 57 6.45 4.92 -6.38
CA VAL A 57 5.62 3.70 -6.28
C VAL A 57 4.14 4.04 -6.11
N LEU A 58 3.83 5.07 -5.31
CA LEU A 58 2.45 5.55 -5.16
C LEU A 58 1.89 6.04 -6.51
N GLN A 59 2.64 6.81 -7.28
CA GLN A 59 2.21 7.29 -8.59
C GLN A 59 1.93 6.14 -9.56
N GLN A 60 2.70 5.05 -9.53
CA GLN A 60 2.42 3.86 -10.32
C GLN A 60 1.08 3.22 -9.95
N GLY A 61 0.78 3.15 -8.64
CA GLY A 61 -0.50 2.64 -8.17
C GLY A 61 -1.68 3.54 -8.59
N LEU A 62 -1.53 4.85 -8.47
CA LEU A 62 -2.56 5.82 -8.89
C LEU A 62 -2.80 5.79 -10.41
N ALA A 63 -1.78 5.49 -11.21
CA ALA A 63 -1.91 5.31 -12.66
C ALA A 63 -2.53 3.95 -13.06
N SER A 64 -2.78 3.05 -12.11
CA SER A 64 -3.27 1.70 -12.42
C SER A 64 -4.76 1.70 -12.82
N PRO A 65 -5.19 0.74 -13.68
CA PRO A 65 -6.61 0.58 -14.01
C PRO A 65 -7.51 0.34 -12.80
N ALA A 66 -6.98 -0.32 -11.75
CA ALA A 66 -7.71 -0.56 -10.51
C ALA A 66 -8.07 0.74 -9.78
N HIS A 67 -7.16 1.72 -9.78
CA HIS A 67 -7.43 3.04 -9.23
C HIS A 67 -8.45 3.81 -10.06
N ALA A 68 -8.32 3.79 -11.40
CA ALA A 68 -9.28 4.44 -12.29
C ALA A 68 -10.71 3.91 -12.08
N ALA A 69 -10.86 2.58 -11.97
CA ALA A 69 -12.15 1.95 -11.67
C ALA A 69 -12.69 2.33 -10.28
N PHE A 70 -11.81 2.47 -9.28
CA PHE A 70 -12.18 2.92 -7.94
C PHE A 70 -12.72 4.35 -7.95
N VAL A 71 -12.02 5.28 -8.63
CA VAL A 71 -12.45 6.69 -8.75
C VAL A 71 -13.81 6.79 -9.45
N ALA A 72 -13.99 6.06 -10.57
CA ALA A 72 -15.26 6.05 -11.30
C ALA A 72 -16.42 5.58 -10.41
N ARG A 73 -16.20 4.60 -9.54
CA ARG A 73 -17.21 4.13 -8.58
C ARG A 73 -17.54 5.21 -7.54
N CYS A 74 -16.54 5.92 -7.02
CA CYS A 74 -16.76 6.98 -6.02
C CYS A 74 -17.48 8.21 -6.58
N GLN A 75 -17.40 8.47 -7.88
CA GLN A 75 -18.08 9.58 -8.55
C GLN A 75 -19.56 9.30 -8.85
N ASN A 76 -19.99 8.03 -8.76
CA ASN A 76 -21.37 7.60 -8.98
C ASN A 76 -22.16 7.42 -7.66
N VAL A 77 -21.69 8.00 -6.55
CA VAL A 77 -22.33 7.96 -5.22
C VAL A 77 -22.94 9.31 -4.88
#